data_AF-A0AAU4CGG3-F1
#
_entry.id   AF-A0AAU4CGG3-F1
#
_cell.length_a   1.000
_cell.length_b   1.000
_cell.length_c   1.000
_cell.angle_alpha   90.00
_cell.angle_beta   90.00
_cell.angle_gamma   90.00
#
_symmetry.space_group_name_H-M   'P 1'
#
loop_
_entity.id
_entity.type
_entity.pdbx_description
1 polymer ?
#
loop_
_entity_poly.entity_id
_entity_poly.type
_entity_poly.pdbx_seq_one_letter_code
_entity_poly.pdbx_strand_id
1 'polypeptide(L)'
;MTAWYLARFAQSRYTNAMRGNWVCCVTPSLTGVLTRSGGSRQPTGNRWALRDYADMTGTPVDACGQVGSTAISAAVDASARRAVAVVGDSNGYTGAASVTFNGLSSVPWPANDGSVHVTVHRIPDQAPLAAPRPCTTRT
;
A
#
# COMPACT_ATOMS: atom_id res chain seq x y z
N MET A 1 -6.16 -0.90 -7.63
CA MET A 1 -5.36 -1.79 -8.50
C MET A 1 -3.84 -1.76 -8.24
N THR A 2 -3.16 -0.61 -8.21
CA THR A 2 -1.67 -0.55 -8.13
C THR A 2 -1.04 -1.36 -6.98
N ALA A 3 -1.57 -1.26 -5.75
CA ALA A 3 -1.10 -2.05 -4.61
C ALA A 3 -1.17 -3.57 -4.84
N TRP A 4 -2.15 -4.04 -5.62
CA TRP A 4 -2.29 -5.46 -5.94
C TRP A 4 -1.12 -5.95 -6.80
N TYR A 5 -0.75 -5.21 -7.85
CA TYR A 5 0.40 -5.55 -8.69
C TYR A 5 1.70 -5.55 -7.92
N LEU A 6 1.92 -4.54 -7.06
CA LEU A 6 3.11 -4.46 -6.21
C LEU A 6 3.24 -5.71 -5.33
N ALA A 7 2.13 -6.13 -4.70
CA ALA A 7 2.11 -7.35 -3.91
C ALA A 7 2.38 -8.62 -4.74
N ARG A 8 1.78 -8.76 -5.92
CA ARG A 8 2.00 -9.94 -6.77
C ARG A 8 3.42 -10.00 -7.32
N PHE A 9 4.03 -8.87 -7.67
CA PHE A 9 5.42 -8.82 -8.09
C PHE A 9 6.38 -9.19 -6.96
N ALA A 10 6.14 -8.66 -5.75
CA ALA A 10 6.92 -9.01 -4.57
C ALA A 10 6.84 -10.51 -4.25
N GLN A 11 5.62 -11.06 -4.21
CA GLN A 11 5.37 -12.49 -3.96
C GLN A 11 6.00 -13.40 -5.02
N SER A 12 6.02 -12.94 -6.27
CA SER A 12 6.60 -13.68 -7.41
C SER A 12 8.11 -13.42 -7.59
N ARG A 13 8.74 -12.66 -6.69
CA ARG A 13 10.18 -12.36 -6.68
C ARG A 13 10.70 -11.69 -7.95
N TYR A 14 9.88 -10.84 -8.59
CA TYR A 14 10.37 -10.00 -9.68
C TYR A 14 11.40 -9.00 -9.17
N THR A 15 12.59 -8.96 -9.79
CA THR A 15 13.63 -7.97 -9.46
C THR A 15 13.20 -6.55 -9.82
N ASN A 16 12.57 -6.39 -10.99
CA ASN A 16 12.14 -5.10 -11.51
C ASN A 16 10.82 -5.25 -12.26
N ALA A 17 9.97 -4.23 -12.17
CA ALA A 17 8.78 -4.07 -12.98
C ALA A 17 8.54 -2.59 -13.27
N MET A 18 7.98 -2.28 -14.44
CA MET A 18 7.62 -0.92 -14.83
C MET A 18 6.16 -0.85 -15.22
N ARG A 19 5.49 0.28 -14.94
CA ARG A 19 4.12 0.49 -15.40
C ARG A 19 4.12 0.84 -16.89
N GLY A 20 3.46 0.01 -17.69
CA GLY A 20 3.35 0.20 -19.14
C GLY A 20 2.63 1.50 -19.50
N ASN A 21 3.23 2.28 -20.41
CA ASN A 21 2.62 3.52 -20.90
C ASN A 21 1.73 3.25 -22.11
N TRP A 22 0.43 3.12 -21.88
CA TRP A 22 -0.55 2.74 -22.91
C TRP A 22 -1.16 3.92 -23.68
N VAL A 23 -0.78 5.15 -23.34
CA VAL A 23 -1.24 6.36 -24.04
C VAL A 23 -0.02 7.14 -24.52
N CYS A 24 0.13 7.28 -25.85
CA CYS A 24 1.20 8.09 -26.40
C CYS A 24 1.03 9.56 -26.03
N CYS A 25 2.15 10.29 -26.05
CA CYS A 25 2.16 11.71 -26.37
C CYS A 25 1.53 12.62 -25.29
N VAL A 26 1.16 12.04 -24.14
CA VAL A 26 0.80 12.77 -22.93
C VAL A 26 2.05 13.21 -22.20
N THR A 27 2.13 14.51 -21.88
CA THR A 27 3.05 15.12 -20.92
C THR A 27 3.29 14.16 -19.73
N PRO A 28 4.51 14.01 -19.14
CA PRO A 28 4.83 12.91 -18.23
C PRO A 28 3.92 12.88 -17.01
N SER A 29 2.89 12.03 -17.05
CA SER A 29 1.98 11.71 -15.94
C SER A 29 2.53 10.58 -15.09
N LEU A 30 3.75 10.10 -15.41
CA LEU A 30 4.33 8.87 -14.86
C LEU A 30 3.30 7.73 -14.98
N THR A 31 2.70 7.60 -16.17
CA THR A 31 1.70 6.56 -16.49
C THR A 31 0.41 6.68 -15.64
N GLY A 32 -0.01 7.87 -15.22
CA GLY A 32 -1.22 8.06 -14.38
C GLY A 32 -0.97 8.06 -12.87
N VAL A 33 0.29 8.19 -12.46
CA VAL A 33 0.69 8.53 -11.09
C VAL A 33 0.41 10.00 -10.79
N LEU A 34 0.47 10.86 -11.81
CA LEU A 34 0.13 12.28 -11.71
C LEU A 34 -1.00 12.62 -12.67
N THR A 35 -1.91 13.49 -12.25
CA THR A 35 -2.95 14.09 -13.10
C THR A 35 -2.75 15.60 -13.23
N ARG A 36 -3.31 16.22 -14.27
CA ARG A 36 -3.37 17.69 -14.37
C ARG A 36 -4.66 18.18 -13.70
N SER A 37 -4.54 19.12 -12.78
CA SER A 37 -5.68 19.77 -12.14
C SER A 37 -5.28 21.19 -11.73
N GLY A 38 -6.14 22.18 -12.00
CA GLY A 38 -5.87 23.59 -11.69
C GLY A 38 -4.54 24.11 -12.24
N GLY A 39 -4.19 23.74 -13.48
CA GLY A 39 -2.93 24.14 -14.12
C GLY A 39 -1.65 23.46 -13.59
N SER A 40 -1.76 22.59 -12.57
CA SER A 40 -0.62 21.95 -11.91
C SER A 40 -0.68 20.43 -11.99
N ARG A 41 0.45 19.76 -11.71
CA ARG A 41 0.52 18.30 -11.56
C ARG A 41 0.17 17.93 -10.13
N GLN A 42 -0.86 17.11 -9.99
CA GLN A 42 -1.36 16.66 -8.70
C GLN A 42 -1.25 15.13 -8.59
N PRO A 43 -0.95 14.59 -7.40
CA PRO A 43 -0.87 13.15 -7.17
C PRO A 43 -2.22 12.47 -7.36
N THR A 44 -2.18 11.19 -7.74
CA THR A 44 -3.35 10.29 -7.79
C THR A 44 -3.25 9.24 -6.69
N GLY A 45 -4.31 8.44 -6.50
CA GLY A 45 -4.26 7.25 -5.65
C GLY A 45 -3.09 6.31 -5.99
N ASN A 46 -2.73 6.19 -7.27
CA ASN A 46 -1.59 5.38 -7.71
C ASN A 46 -0.25 5.89 -7.17
N ARG A 47 -0.07 7.21 -7.06
CA ARG A 47 1.13 7.81 -6.45
C ARG A 47 1.24 7.45 -4.98
N TRP A 48 0.13 7.52 -4.25
CA TRP A 48 0.11 7.19 -2.83
C TRP A 48 0.34 5.70 -2.59
N ALA A 49 -0.27 4.81 -3.39
CA ALA A 49 0.00 3.38 -3.29
C ALA A 49 1.48 3.01 -3.55
N LEU A 50 2.10 3.65 -4.55
CA LEU A 50 3.54 3.49 -4.82
C LEU A 50 4.40 4.04 -3.69
N ARG A 51 4.04 5.21 -3.14
CA ARG A 51 4.77 5.83 -2.04
C ARG A 51 4.71 4.98 -0.79
N ASP A 52 3.52 4.54 -0.37
CA ASP A 52 3.33 3.75 0.85
C ASP A 52 4.03 2.40 0.75
N TYR A 53 4.02 1.77 -0.44
CA TYR A 53 4.81 0.57 -0.69
C TYR A 53 6.32 0.83 -0.65
N ALA A 54 6.80 1.94 -1.23
CA ALA A 54 8.21 2.31 -1.19
C ALA A 54 8.69 2.71 0.22
N ASP A 55 7.79 3.23 1.05
CA ASP A 55 8.06 3.55 2.45
C ASP A 55 8.03 2.30 3.34
N MET A 56 7.61 1.13 2.82
CA MET A 56 7.81 -0.16 3.51
C MET A 56 9.29 -0.49 3.56
N THR A 57 9.81 -0.56 4.78
CA THR A 57 11.22 -0.72 5.12
C THR A 57 11.37 -1.91 6.07
N GLY A 58 12.62 -2.28 6.40
CA GLY A 58 12.90 -3.45 7.23
C GLY A 58 12.81 -4.77 6.45
N THR A 59 12.30 -5.80 7.11
CA THR A 59 12.29 -7.17 6.59
C THR A 59 10.90 -7.51 6.05
N PRO A 60 10.76 -7.86 4.76
CA PRO A 60 9.52 -8.39 4.21
C PRO A 60 9.10 -9.66 4.96
N VAL A 61 7.80 -9.82 5.19
CA VAL A 61 7.25 -11.00 5.86
C VAL A 61 6.23 -11.70 4.97
N ASP A 62 6.04 -12.99 5.22
CA ASP A 62 5.03 -13.78 4.53
C ASP A 62 3.64 -13.24 4.84
N ALA A 63 2.79 -13.24 3.82
CA ALA A 63 1.38 -12.93 3.95
C ALA A 63 0.55 -13.94 3.17
N CYS A 64 -0.52 -14.42 3.78
CA CYS A 64 -1.38 -15.47 3.23
C CYS A 64 -2.86 -15.12 3.41
N GLY A 65 -3.76 -15.99 2.93
CA GLY A 65 -5.21 -15.83 3.10
C GLY A 65 -5.84 -14.79 2.16
N GLN A 66 -5.12 -14.34 1.13
CA GLN A 66 -5.68 -13.45 0.11
C GLN A 66 -6.68 -14.22 -0.75
N VAL A 67 -7.87 -13.67 -0.92
CA VAL A 67 -8.97 -14.30 -1.67
C VAL A 67 -9.31 -13.50 -2.93
N GLY A 68 -9.64 -14.22 -4.00
CA GLY A 68 -10.06 -13.64 -5.27
C GLY A 68 -9.09 -12.58 -5.79
N SER A 69 -9.58 -11.35 -5.90
CA SER A 69 -8.87 -10.20 -6.47
C SER A 69 -7.99 -9.44 -5.48
N THR A 70 -7.86 -9.89 -4.23
CA THR A 70 -7.05 -9.22 -3.19
C THR A 70 -5.59 -9.67 -3.19
N ALA A 71 -4.71 -8.80 -2.70
CA ALA A 71 -3.30 -9.09 -2.45
C ALA A 71 -2.76 -8.17 -1.33
N ILE A 72 -1.69 -8.59 -0.66
CA ILE A 72 -1.07 -7.87 0.46
C ILE A 72 0.45 -7.98 0.39
N SER A 73 1.13 -6.86 0.58
CA SER A 73 2.55 -6.80 0.88
C SER A 73 2.71 -6.43 2.34
N ALA A 74 3.59 -7.10 3.08
CA ALA A 74 3.83 -6.79 4.48
C ALA A 74 5.33 -6.79 4.82
N ALA A 75 5.71 -5.96 5.77
CA ALA A 75 7.08 -5.86 6.29
C ALA A 75 7.08 -5.49 7.78
N VAL A 76 8.15 -5.87 8.45
CA VAL A 76 8.41 -5.60 9.86
C VAL A 76 9.71 -4.81 9.95
N ASP A 77 9.66 -3.66 10.61
CA ASP A 77 10.79 -2.75 10.75
C ASP A 77 11.06 -2.45 12.23
N ALA A 78 12.12 -3.07 12.76
CA ALA A 78 12.55 -2.88 14.13
C ALA A 78 13.15 -1.49 14.39
N SER A 79 13.75 -0.86 13.37
CA SER A 79 14.35 0.47 13.49
C SER A 79 13.28 1.56 13.61
N ALA A 80 12.21 1.43 12.83
CA ALA A 80 11.05 2.30 12.87
C ALA A 80 9.97 1.85 13.87
N ARG A 81 10.19 0.71 14.55
CA ARG A 81 9.27 0.08 15.51
C ARG A 81 7.83 -0.06 14.96
N ARG A 82 7.69 -0.54 13.72
CA ARG A 82 6.37 -0.75 13.08
C ARG A 82 6.27 -2.04 12.27
N ALA A 83 5.06 -2.58 12.20
CA ALA A 83 4.66 -3.54 11.17
C ALA A 83 3.75 -2.81 10.18
N VAL A 84 3.97 -2.99 8.88
CA VAL A 84 3.21 -2.31 7.82
C VAL A 84 2.65 -3.36 6.86
N ALA A 85 1.40 -3.17 6.46
CA ALA A 85 0.78 -3.92 5.39
C ALA A 85 0.12 -2.99 4.38
N VAL A 86 0.42 -3.18 3.10
CA VAL A 86 -0.23 -2.52 1.98
C VAL A 86 -1.14 -3.53 1.29
N VAL A 87 -2.45 -3.30 1.39
CA VAL A 87 -3.49 -4.16 0.84
C VAL A 87 -4.01 -3.56 -0.45
N GLY A 88 -4.12 -4.40 -1.48
CA GLY A 88 -4.62 -4.02 -2.78
C GLY A 88 -5.69 -4.97 -3.27
N ASP A 89 -6.57 -4.43 -4.10
CA ASP A 89 -7.53 -5.22 -4.86
C ASP A 89 -7.49 -4.82 -6.35
N SER A 90 -7.63 -5.82 -7.21
CA SER A 90 -7.58 -5.66 -8.66
C SER A 90 -8.94 -5.31 -9.29
N ASN A 91 -10.06 -5.56 -8.62
CA ASN A 91 -11.42 -5.42 -9.14
C ASN A 91 -12.27 -4.36 -8.41
N GLY A 92 -11.68 -3.62 -7.45
CA GLY A 92 -12.37 -2.60 -6.68
C GLY A 92 -13.19 -3.16 -5.51
N TYR A 93 -12.59 -4.01 -4.69
CA TYR A 93 -13.23 -4.63 -3.52
C TYR A 93 -14.04 -3.63 -2.68
N THR A 94 -15.29 -4.01 -2.39
CA THR A 94 -16.21 -3.32 -1.49
C THR A 94 -16.65 -4.29 -0.41
N GLY A 95 -16.70 -3.84 0.84
CA GLY A 95 -17.11 -4.67 1.98
C GLY A 95 -16.08 -4.69 3.10
N ALA A 96 -16.30 -5.56 4.07
CA ALA A 96 -15.41 -5.72 5.22
C ALA A 96 -14.20 -6.60 4.86
N ALA A 97 -13.00 -6.05 5.00
CA ALA A 97 -11.76 -6.81 4.93
C ALA A 97 -11.16 -6.96 6.34
N SER A 98 -10.58 -8.12 6.61
CA SER A 98 -9.84 -8.38 7.85
C SER A 98 -8.40 -8.70 7.52
N VAL A 99 -7.47 -8.08 8.25
CA VAL A 99 -6.04 -8.37 8.19
C VAL A 99 -5.58 -8.73 9.59
N THR A 100 -5.01 -9.92 9.75
CA THR A 100 -4.51 -10.40 11.02
C THR A 100 -2.99 -10.35 11.03
N PHE A 101 -2.43 -9.64 12.01
CA PHE A 101 -0.99 -9.64 12.27
C PHE A 101 -0.67 -10.70 13.32
N ASN A 102 0.01 -11.76 12.92
CA ASN A 102 0.46 -12.83 13.82
C ASN A 102 1.90 -12.57 14.30
N GLY A 103 2.24 -13.09 15.48
CA GLY A 103 3.59 -13.00 16.01
C GLY A 103 4.00 -11.63 16.56
N LEU A 104 3.08 -10.67 16.74
CA LEU A 104 3.42 -9.36 17.31
C LEU A 104 4.00 -9.44 18.73
N SER A 105 3.72 -10.50 19.49
CA SER A 105 4.29 -10.72 20.82
C SER A 105 5.76 -11.17 20.79
N SER A 106 6.28 -11.62 19.64
CA SER A 106 7.69 -12.03 19.53
C SER A 106 8.64 -10.85 19.26
N VAL A 107 8.09 -9.65 19.02
CA VAL A 107 8.85 -8.42 18.79
C VAL A 107 8.65 -7.46 19.97
N PRO A 108 9.72 -6.92 20.57
CA PRO A 108 9.63 -6.19 21.85
C PRO A 108 9.13 -4.74 21.73
N TRP A 109 8.88 -4.26 20.52
CA TRP A 109 8.72 -2.83 20.22
C TRP A 109 7.34 -2.37 19.71
N PRO A 110 6.49 -3.18 19.06
CA PRO A 110 5.16 -2.72 18.65
C PRO A 110 4.13 -2.92 19.76
N ALA A 111 4.33 -3.95 20.60
CA ALA A 111 3.47 -4.29 21.72
C ALA A 111 4.12 -3.86 23.05
N ASN A 112 4.42 -2.56 23.21
CA ASN A 112 4.80 -2.05 24.53
C ASN A 112 3.57 -2.11 25.45
N ASP A 113 3.72 -2.74 26.61
CA ASP A 113 2.67 -2.96 27.62
C ASP A 113 1.42 -3.72 27.14
N GLY A 114 1.56 -4.54 26.09
CA GLY A 114 0.48 -5.38 25.56
C GLY A 114 -0.54 -4.65 24.67
N SER A 115 -0.27 -3.39 24.31
CA SER A 115 -1.10 -2.58 23.40
C SER A 115 -0.37 -2.26 22.09
N VAL A 116 -1.12 -2.05 21.00
CA VAL A 116 -0.56 -1.72 19.69
C VAL A 116 -1.27 -0.51 19.12
N HIS A 117 -0.50 0.48 18.67
CA HIS A 117 -1.07 1.60 17.94
C HIS A 117 -1.31 1.22 16.48
N VAL A 118 -2.57 1.23 16.05
CA VAL A 118 -2.97 0.86 14.68
C VAL A 118 -3.54 2.09 13.98
N THR A 119 -2.90 2.48 12.87
CA THR A 119 -3.40 3.50 11.95
C THR A 119 -3.81 2.85 10.63
N VAL A 120 -5.06 3.09 10.20
CA VAL A 120 -5.56 2.59 8.92
C VAL A 120 -5.84 3.77 7.99
N HIS A 121 -5.23 3.72 6.80
CA HIS A 121 -5.47 4.68 5.72
C HIS A 121 -6.09 3.97 4.51
N ARG A 122 -7.03 4.65 3.85
CA ARG A 122 -7.59 4.25 2.57
C ARG A 122 -7.07 5.15 1.46
N ILE A 123 -6.56 4.51 0.41
CA ILE A 123 -6.12 5.19 -0.81
C ILE A 123 -7.15 4.88 -1.91
N PRO A 124 -8.15 5.76 -2.16
CA PRO A 124 -9.09 5.56 -3.25
C PRO A 124 -8.37 5.66 -4.60
N ASP A 125 -8.85 4.91 -5.59
CA ASP A 125 -8.43 5.09 -6.98
C ASP A 125 -9.09 6.37 -7.53
N GLN A 126 -8.47 7.50 -7.22
CA GLN A 126 -8.96 8.84 -7.51
C GLN A 126 -7.83 9.71 -8.07
N ALA A 127 -8.19 10.58 -9.01
CA ALA A 127 -7.29 11.58 -9.58
C ALA A 127 -8.04 12.93 -9.70
N PRO A 128 -7.62 13.99 -8.98
CA PRO A 128 -6.49 14.07 -8.04
C PRO A 128 -6.83 13.48 -6.66
N LEU A 129 -5.79 13.13 -5.90
CA LEU A 129 -5.87 12.76 -4.49
C LEU A 129 -4.73 13.42 -3.70
N ALA A 130 -5.06 14.44 -2.91
CA ALA A 130 -4.07 15.22 -2.16
C ALA A 130 -3.37 14.43 -1.05
N ALA A 131 -4.07 13.51 -0.38
CA ALA A 131 -3.52 12.62 0.65
C ALA A 131 -4.38 11.35 0.82
N PRO A 132 -3.85 10.25 1.38
CA PRO A 132 -4.63 9.11 1.82
C PRO A 132 -5.67 9.53 2.86
N ARG A 133 -6.83 8.86 2.86
CA ARG A 133 -7.92 9.16 3.80
C ARG A 133 -7.74 8.34 5.06
N PRO A 134 -7.68 8.93 6.27
CA PRO A 134 -7.69 8.16 7.50
C PRO A 134 -9.03 7.43 7.65
N CYS A 135 -9.01 6.16 8.04
CA CYS A 135 -10.21 5.37 8.33
C CYS A 135 -10.44 5.28 9.83
N THR A 136 -9.42 4.89 10.59
CA THR A 136 -9.48 4.71 12.04
C THR A 136 -8.06 4.70 12.61
N THR A 137 -7.92 5.22 13.83
CA THR A 137 -6.73 5.06 14.66
C THR A 137 -7.17 4.48 16.01
N ARG A 138 -6.55 3.39 16.48
CA ARG A 138 -6.79 2.79 17.80
C ARG A 138 -5.46 2.54 18.52
N THR A 139 -5.46 2.72 19.83
CA THR A 139 -4.39 2.36 20.79
C THR A 139 -4.86 1.21 21.65
#